data_AF-A0A437SX03-F1
#
_entry.id   AF-A0A437SX03-F1
#
_cell.length_a   1.000
_cell.length_b   1.000
_cell.length_c   1.000
_cell.angle_alpha   90.00
_cell.angle_beta   90.00
_cell.angle_gamma   90.00
#
_symmetry.space_group_name_H-M   'P 1'
#
loop_
_entity.id
_entity.type
_entity.pdbx_description
1 polymer ?
#
loop_
_entity_poly.entity_id
_entity_poly.type
_entity_poly.pdbx_seq_one_letter_code
_entity_poly.pdbx_strand_id
1 'polypeptide(L)'
;MKKYWKNIYHLQLLVNIAIGIYFIFWLDPAVDAEPVTKYTDIIFTGIVLLLFLLNFIWTKNKYISFSVRWASIITLPMIFLYFLSGIFDTWSDNFSQHNLYAAIYMLLICVLFIPIAETVFKQVISPLGKMISVLFLFVETVTLGYYDTFSKLSPIIKAINDYHVASAVASFLVFQIILDQKMSLRKLKNPYFSFLILILIILFNIWLAFFEQFFGNAHSYAEAFWDWGHNFDPTAFTFFEFNFSNVFRSLYAGILEEGMRVLNIIMLLVIFKNTKYRLSLSVFISSLIFALLHFNLLFDPSRDLISVIQQVIVVFGVGCLWAVTYLYTGQLWLNVLLHTFFDYIAFSTTPLAHAALSPLSIYYDGFVEAIFLALIPILFTIFMFFGKRKQTMLDNADQLIQPQIED
;
A
#
# COMPACT_ATOMS: atom_id res chain seq x y z
N MET A 1 -25.90 -10.14 12.05
CA MET A 1 -24.55 -10.06 11.43
C MET A 1 -23.42 -9.93 12.45
N LYS A 2 -23.39 -8.94 13.37
CA LYS A 2 -22.28 -8.78 14.36
C LYS A 2 -21.90 -10.03 15.17
N LYS A 3 -22.89 -10.84 15.60
CA LYS A 3 -22.64 -12.09 16.36
C LYS A 3 -21.94 -13.17 15.53
N TYR A 4 -22.18 -13.20 14.21
CA TYR A 4 -21.60 -14.17 13.29
C TYR A 4 -20.11 -13.93 13.09
N TRP A 5 -19.71 -12.70 12.79
CA TRP A 5 -18.31 -12.33 12.64
C TRP A 5 -17.48 -12.55 13.92
N LYS A 6 -18.07 -12.30 15.09
CA LYS A 6 -17.42 -12.60 16.37
C LYS A 6 -17.11 -14.09 16.54
N ASN A 7 -18.04 -14.97 16.14
CA ASN A 7 -17.82 -16.41 16.20
C ASN A 7 -16.72 -16.86 15.22
N ILE A 8 -16.71 -16.32 13.99
CA ILE A 8 -15.65 -16.63 13.02
C ILE A 8 -14.30 -16.14 13.53
N TYR A 9 -14.22 -14.93 14.08
CA TYR A 9 -12.99 -14.40 14.65
C TYR A 9 -12.46 -15.28 15.80
N HIS A 10 -13.32 -15.76 16.69
CA HIS A 10 -12.91 -16.70 17.74
C HIS A 10 -12.46 -18.05 17.19
N LEU A 11 -13.14 -18.58 16.16
CA LEU A 11 -12.72 -19.79 15.48
C LEU A 11 -11.34 -19.60 14.82
N GLN A 12 -11.11 -18.46 14.19
CA GLN A 12 -9.84 -18.11 13.57
C GLN A 12 -8.71 -18.06 14.60
N LEU A 13 -8.93 -17.47 15.78
CA LEU A 13 -7.95 -17.50 16.88
C LEU A 13 -7.64 -18.94 17.31
N LEU A 14 -8.65 -19.80 17.48
CA LEU A 14 -8.47 -21.21 17.85
C LEU A 14 -7.69 -22.00 16.79
N VAL A 15 -8.00 -21.79 15.51
CA VAL A 15 -7.28 -22.42 14.41
C VAL A 15 -5.82 -22.00 14.41
N ASN A 16 -5.52 -20.71 14.59
CA ASN A 16 -4.14 -20.23 14.65
C ASN A 16 -3.38 -20.75 15.91
N ILE A 17 -4.05 -20.90 17.05
CA ILE A 17 -3.45 -21.56 18.22
C ILE A 17 -3.09 -23.01 17.88
N ALA A 18 -4.00 -23.75 17.22
CA ALA A 18 -3.74 -25.13 16.83
C ALA A 18 -2.58 -25.27 15.83
N ILE A 19 -2.50 -24.39 14.83
CA ILE A 19 -1.39 -24.33 13.87
C ILE A 19 -0.08 -24.01 14.58
N GLY A 20 -0.07 -23.01 15.45
CA GLY A 20 1.11 -22.64 16.23
C GLY A 20 1.61 -23.77 17.14
N ILE A 21 0.70 -24.48 17.81
CA ILE A 21 1.07 -25.70 18.58
C ILE A 21 1.66 -26.78 17.66
N TYR A 22 1.08 -26.97 16.47
CA TYR A 22 1.63 -27.90 15.48
C TYR A 22 3.06 -27.50 15.07
N PHE A 23 3.35 -26.21 14.82
CA PHE A 23 4.72 -25.77 14.50
C PHE A 23 5.70 -25.99 15.65
N ILE A 24 5.30 -25.67 16.88
CA ILE A 24 6.17 -25.84 18.07
C ILE A 24 6.61 -27.30 18.29
N PHE A 25 5.76 -28.27 17.97
CA PHE A 25 5.95 -29.68 18.37
C PHE A 25 6.13 -30.69 17.23
N TRP A 26 5.66 -30.39 16.02
CA TRP A 26 5.51 -31.38 14.95
C TRP A 26 6.20 -31.04 13.63
N LEU A 27 6.71 -29.82 13.45
CA LEU A 27 7.66 -29.54 12.38
C LEU A 27 9.02 -30.18 12.72
N ASP A 28 9.60 -30.87 11.74
CA ASP A 28 10.84 -31.64 11.89
C ASP A 28 11.95 -30.74 12.46
N PRO A 29 12.64 -31.13 13.55
CA PRO A 29 13.81 -30.42 14.07
C PRO A 29 14.91 -30.14 13.02
N ALA A 30 14.90 -30.85 11.89
CA ALA A 30 15.79 -30.60 10.75
C ALA A 30 15.37 -29.42 9.85
N VAL A 31 14.07 -29.07 9.81
CA VAL A 31 13.53 -27.87 9.14
C VAL A 31 13.63 -26.65 10.06
N ASP A 32 13.56 -26.89 11.38
CA ASP A 32 13.66 -25.92 12.47
C ASP A 32 15.13 -25.70 12.95
N ALA A 33 16.10 -25.81 12.03
CA ALA A 33 17.53 -25.77 12.36
C ALA A 33 17.98 -24.43 12.97
N GLU A 34 17.18 -23.37 12.86
CA GLU A 34 17.43 -22.08 13.47
C GLU A 34 16.56 -21.86 14.72
N PRO A 35 17.15 -21.67 15.92
CA PRO A 35 16.40 -21.41 17.15
C PRO A 35 15.39 -20.26 17.03
N VAL A 36 15.61 -19.30 16.13
CA VAL A 36 14.80 -18.11 15.90
C VAL A 36 13.38 -18.44 15.43
N THR A 37 13.19 -19.45 14.56
CA THR A 37 11.86 -19.83 14.06
C THR A 37 11.01 -20.39 15.18
N LYS A 38 11.55 -21.33 15.94
CA LYS A 38 10.88 -21.93 17.10
C LYS A 38 10.51 -20.91 18.18
N TYR A 39 11.37 -19.94 18.48
CA TYR A 39 11.01 -18.85 19.41
C TYR A 39 9.90 -17.97 18.85
N THR A 40 9.91 -17.69 17.54
CA THR A 40 8.84 -16.95 16.85
C THR A 40 7.51 -17.68 17.01
N ASP A 41 7.48 -18.99 16.75
CA ASP A 41 6.28 -19.83 16.90
C ASP A 41 5.71 -19.79 18.33
N ILE A 42 6.58 -19.94 19.34
CA ILE A 42 6.18 -19.88 20.76
C ILE A 42 5.60 -18.51 21.10
N ILE A 43 6.28 -17.43 20.69
CA ILE A 43 5.85 -16.06 20.99
C ILE A 43 4.51 -15.76 20.30
N PHE A 44 4.39 -16.06 19.01
CA PHE A 44 3.19 -15.79 18.23
C PHE A 44 2.00 -16.62 18.74
N THR A 45 2.20 -17.90 19.01
CA THR A 45 1.17 -18.76 19.62
C THR A 45 0.74 -18.23 20.99
N GLY A 46 1.71 -17.81 21.81
CA GLY A 46 1.45 -17.22 23.12
C GLY A 46 0.64 -15.92 23.05
N ILE A 47 0.93 -15.04 22.08
CA ILE A 47 0.16 -13.81 21.84
C ILE A 47 -1.28 -14.14 21.44
N VAL A 48 -1.48 -15.05 20.48
CA VAL A 48 -2.84 -15.43 20.04
C VAL A 48 -3.63 -16.07 21.19
N LEU A 49 -3.01 -16.95 21.98
CA LEU A 49 -3.62 -17.56 23.15
C LEU A 49 -4.01 -16.52 24.20
N LEU A 50 -3.12 -15.57 24.50
CA LEU A 50 -3.40 -14.49 25.45
C LEU A 50 -4.56 -13.63 24.97
N LEU A 51 -4.56 -13.21 23.69
CA LEU A 51 -5.64 -12.42 23.10
C LEU A 51 -6.97 -13.19 23.07
N PHE A 52 -6.94 -14.50 22.83
CA PHE A 52 -8.10 -15.36 22.93
C PHE A 52 -8.66 -15.36 24.35
N LEU A 53 -7.84 -15.67 25.36
CA LEU A 53 -8.28 -15.70 26.77
C LEU A 53 -8.83 -14.35 27.24
N LEU A 54 -8.15 -13.24 26.92
CA LEU A 54 -8.59 -11.90 27.30
C LEU A 54 -9.92 -11.51 26.63
N ASN A 55 -10.19 -11.97 25.40
CA ASN A 55 -11.46 -11.77 24.71
C ASN A 55 -12.64 -12.56 25.34
N PHE A 56 -12.38 -13.60 26.12
CA PHE A 56 -13.41 -14.36 26.83
C PHE A 56 -13.62 -13.89 28.27
N ILE A 57 -12.54 -13.57 28.98
CA ILE A 57 -12.60 -13.41 30.45
C ILE A 57 -12.94 -11.96 30.83
N TRP A 58 -12.44 -10.93 30.12
CA TRP A 58 -12.40 -9.55 30.64
C TRP A 58 -13.03 -8.46 29.76
N THR A 59 -13.97 -8.82 28.90
CA THR A 59 -14.64 -7.87 27.98
C THR A 59 -15.45 -6.77 28.66
N LYS A 60 -15.68 -6.86 29.99
CA LYS A 60 -16.45 -5.84 30.74
C LYS A 60 -15.61 -4.62 31.15
N ASN A 61 -14.28 -4.75 31.23
CA ASN A 61 -13.42 -3.62 31.57
C ASN A 61 -13.03 -2.84 30.29
N LYS A 62 -13.40 -1.56 30.23
CA LYS A 62 -13.18 -0.70 29.06
C LYS A 62 -11.69 -0.51 28.71
N TYR A 63 -10.79 -0.48 29.69
CA TYR A 63 -9.36 -0.30 29.45
C TYR A 63 -8.73 -1.58 28.89
N ILE A 64 -9.09 -2.73 29.46
CA ILE A 64 -8.64 -4.03 28.96
C ILE A 64 -9.17 -4.25 27.53
N SER A 65 -10.45 -3.96 27.28
CA SER A 65 -11.02 -4.06 25.93
C SER A 65 -10.31 -3.13 24.93
N PHE A 66 -9.91 -1.93 25.34
CA PHE A 66 -9.13 -1.02 24.51
C PHE A 66 -7.74 -1.59 24.20
N SER A 67 -7.01 -2.06 25.22
CA SER A 67 -5.67 -2.65 25.05
C SER A 67 -5.70 -3.91 24.18
N VAL A 68 -6.66 -4.82 24.42
CA VAL A 68 -6.83 -6.03 23.60
C VAL A 68 -7.11 -5.68 22.15
N ARG A 69 -7.94 -4.66 21.89
CA ARG A 69 -8.23 -4.20 20.53
C ARG A 69 -6.96 -3.72 19.82
N TRP A 70 -6.18 -2.85 20.44
CA TRP A 70 -4.96 -2.33 19.82
C TRP A 70 -3.88 -3.39 19.69
N ALA A 71 -3.69 -4.25 20.69
CA ALA A 71 -2.79 -5.39 20.58
C ALA A 71 -3.21 -6.30 19.41
N SER A 72 -4.52 -6.52 19.22
CA SER A 72 -5.04 -7.30 18.09
C SER A 72 -4.74 -6.63 16.75
N ILE A 73 -4.92 -5.30 16.64
CA ILE A 73 -4.62 -4.53 15.42
C ILE A 73 -3.15 -4.62 15.04
N ILE A 74 -2.24 -4.58 16.02
CA ILE A 74 -0.79 -4.49 15.82
C ILE A 74 -0.13 -5.87 15.57
N THR A 75 -0.79 -6.97 15.95
CA THR A 75 -0.13 -8.28 15.98
C THR A 75 -0.83 -9.35 15.15
N LEU A 76 -2.16 -9.36 15.13
CA LEU A 76 -2.88 -10.51 14.56
C LEU A 76 -2.82 -10.58 13.03
N PRO A 77 -2.89 -9.50 12.24
CA PRO A 77 -2.75 -9.61 10.78
C PRO A 77 -1.40 -10.25 10.42
N MET A 78 -0.31 -9.79 11.05
CA MET A 78 1.01 -10.40 10.92
C MET A 78 1.02 -11.89 11.30
N ILE A 79 0.58 -12.22 12.52
CA ILE A 79 0.64 -13.60 13.02
C ILE A 79 -0.22 -14.56 12.17
N PHE A 80 -1.40 -14.12 11.75
CA PHE A 80 -2.28 -14.94 10.93
C PHE A 80 -1.70 -15.21 9.55
N LEU A 81 -1.06 -14.21 8.94
CA LEU A 81 -0.39 -14.40 7.65
C LEU A 81 0.80 -15.34 7.82
N TYR A 82 1.63 -15.15 8.85
CA TYR A 82 2.76 -16.03 9.17
C TYR A 82 2.35 -17.51 9.28
N PHE A 83 1.34 -17.83 10.10
CA PHE A 83 0.89 -19.22 10.26
C PHE A 83 0.24 -19.79 9.00
N LEU A 84 -0.49 -18.97 8.22
CA LEU A 84 -1.05 -19.40 6.95
C LEU A 84 0.06 -19.66 5.91
N SER A 85 1.04 -18.78 5.78
CA SER A 85 2.19 -18.97 4.90
C SER A 85 2.96 -20.23 5.28
N GLY A 86 3.27 -20.41 6.57
CA GLY A 86 4.03 -21.57 7.06
C GLY A 86 3.33 -22.90 6.76
N ILE A 87 2.00 -22.99 6.89
CA ILE A 87 1.30 -24.26 6.67
C ILE A 87 1.25 -24.60 5.18
N PHE A 88 1.09 -23.58 4.35
CA PHE A 88 1.11 -23.76 2.90
C PHE A 88 2.49 -24.11 2.40
N ASP A 89 3.54 -23.49 2.94
CA ASP A 89 4.93 -23.80 2.60
C ASP A 89 5.28 -25.24 2.96
N THR A 90 5.01 -25.64 4.22
CA THR A 90 5.30 -26.97 4.77
C THR A 90 4.67 -28.10 3.94
N TRP A 91 3.49 -27.87 3.37
CA TRP A 91 2.76 -28.90 2.62
C TRP A 91 2.85 -28.72 1.10
N SER A 92 3.54 -27.69 0.61
CA SER A 92 3.59 -27.33 -0.82
C SER A 92 4.07 -28.48 -1.71
N ASP A 93 5.09 -29.22 -1.25
CA ASP A 93 5.69 -30.34 -1.98
C ASP A 93 4.83 -31.62 -1.98
N ASN A 94 3.84 -31.73 -1.09
CA ASN A 94 2.95 -32.89 -1.01
C ASN A 94 1.86 -32.89 -2.10
N PHE A 95 1.69 -31.78 -2.84
CA PHE A 95 0.67 -31.63 -3.87
C PHE A 95 1.29 -31.53 -5.26
N SER A 96 0.84 -32.36 -6.21
CA SER A 96 1.30 -32.28 -7.60
C SER A 96 0.74 -31.06 -8.38
N GLN A 97 -0.37 -30.48 -7.92
CA GLN A 97 -1.03 -29.33 -8.55
C GLN A 97 -0.62 -28.00 -7.90
N HIS A 98 0.68 -27.65 -7.95
CA HIS A 98 1.25 -26.49 -7.26
C HIS A 98 0.54 -25.14 -7.59
N ASN A 99 0.17 -24.90 -8.85
CA ASN A 99 -0.54 -23.67 -9.23
C ASN A 99 -1.93 -23.55 -8.57
N LEU A 100 -2.69 -24.66 -8.50
CA LEU A 100 -4.01 -24.67 -7.86
C LEU A 100 -3.87 -24.45 -6.35
N TYR A 101 -2.87 -25.08 -5.75
CA TYR A 101 -2.57 -24.95 -4.33
C TYR A 101 -2.19 -23.50 -3.96
N ALA A 102 -1.33 -22.86 -4.75
CA ALA A 102 -1.00 -21.45 -4.60
C ALA A 102 -2.21 -20.53 -4.84
N ALA A 103 -3.09 -20.85 -5.79
CA ALA A 103 -4.32 -20.08 -6.00
C ALA A 103 -5.25 -20.14 -4.78
N ILE A 104 -5.39 -21.32 -4.15
CA ILE A 104 -6.17 -21.48 -2.92
C ILE A 104 -5.55 -20.66 -1.78
N TYR A 105 -4.23 -20.72 -1.61
CA TYR A 105 -3.50 -19.90 -0.63
C TYR A 105 -3.80 -18.41 -0.80
N MET A 106 -3.64 -17.87 -2.02
CA MET A 106 -3.89 -16.46 -2.31
C MET A 106 -5.35 -16.07 -2.06
N LEU A 107 -6.32 -16.93 -2.39
CA LEU A 107 -7.73 -16.70 -2.08
C LEU A 107 -8.00 -16.67 -0.58
N LEU A 108 -7.33 -17.53 0.20
CA LEU A 108 -7.44 -17.52 1.66
C LEU A 108 -6.85 -16.25 2.27
N ILE A 109 -5.72 -15.74 1.76
CA ILE A 109 -5.16 -14.44 2.17
C ILE A 109 -6.21 -13.33 2.01
N CYS A 110 -6.87 -13.26 0.85
CA CYS A 110 -7.87 -12.22 0.56
C CYS A 110 -9.01 -12.16 1.59
N VAL A 111 -9.35 -13.28 2.23
CA VAL A 111 -10.42 -13.34 3.25
C VAL A 111 -9.89 -13.39 4.69
N LEU A 112 -8.59 -13.60 4.88
CA LEU A 112 -7.95 -13.84 6.17
C LEU A 112 -8.22 -12.69 7.14
N PHE A 113 -8.15 -11.45 6.69
CA PHE A 113 -8.29 -10.29 7.55
C PHE A 113 -9.74 -9.82 7.74
N ILE A 114 -10.72 -10.40 7.04
CA ILE A 114 -12.12 -9.95 7.13
C ILE A 114 -12.70 -10.13 8.56
N PRO A 115 -12.54 -11.28 9.24
CA PRO A 115 -13.12 -11.46 10.58
C PRO A 115 -12.53 -10.49 11.60
N ILE A 116 -11.21 -10.26 11.56
CA ILE A 116 -10.56 -9.27 12.43
C ILE A 116 -10.95 -7.84 12.05
N ALA A 117 -11.14 -7.52 10.77
CA ALA A 117 -11.58 -6.21 10.34
C ALA A 117 -12.97 -5.86 10.90
N GLU A 118 -13.93 -6.78 10.75
CA GLU A 118 -15.31 -6.61 11.22
C GLU A 118 -15.44 -6.59 12.75
N THR A 119 -14.57 -7.31 13.45
CA THR A 119 -14.68 -7.47 14.91
C THR A 119 -13.76 -6.55 15.70
N VAL A 120 -12.61 -6.16 15.17
CA VAL A 120 -11.59 -5.37 15.89
C VAL A 120 -11.45 -3.99 15.26
N PHE A 121 -11.05 -3.92 13.98
CA PHE A 121 -10.74 -2.64 13.32
C PHE A 121 -11.97 -1.72 13.23
N LYS A 122 -13.14 -2.25 12.88
CA LYS A 122 -14.40 -1.48 12.78
C LYS A 122 -14.83 -0.86 14.12
N GLN A 123 -14.31 -1.33 15.25
CA GLN A 123 -14.58 -0.72 16.55
C GLN A 123 -13.76 0.56 16.81
N VAL A 124 -12.82 0.91 15.94
CA VAL A 124 -12.05 2.16 16.03
C VAL A 124 -12.87 3.30 15.45
N ILE A 125 -13.38 4.17 16.32
CA ILE A 125 -14.34 5.21 15.95
C ILE A 125 -13.64 6.51 15.53
N SER A 126 -12.54 6.88 16.19
CA SER A 126 -11.87 8.16 15.91
C SER A 126 -11.19 8.14 14.53
N PRO A 127 -11.30 9.20 13.71
CA PRO A 127 -10.63 9.28 12.41
C PRO A 127 -9.12 9.06 12.50
N LEU A 128 -8.47 9.68 13.50
CA LEU A 128 -7.04 9.48 13.75
C LEU A 128 -6.73 8.02 14.12
N GLY A 129 -7.57 7.38 14.94
CA GLY A 129 -7.40 5.97 15.29
C GLY A 129 -7.50 5.06 14.06
N LYS A 130 -8.44 5.33 13.15
CA LYS A 130 -8.58 4.60 11.89
C LYS A 130 -7.32 4.74 11.04
N MET A 131 -6.79 5.96 10.89
CA MET A 131 -5.52 6.20 10.19
C MET A 131 -4.36 5.39 10.81
N ILE A 132 -4.19 5.47 12.14
CA ILE A 132 -3.14 4.73 12.85
C ILE A 132 -3.29 3.22 12.65
N SER A 133 -4.51 2.68 12.73
CA SER A 133 -4.75 1.24 12.53
C SER A 133 -4.37 0.77 11.13
N VAL A 134 -4.61 1.61 10.12
CA VAL A 134 -4.27 1.32 8.73
C VAL A 134 -2.76 1.39 8.50
N LEU A 135 -2.06 2.30 9.17
CA LEU A 135 -0.59 2.36 9.12
C LEU A 135 0.05 1.09 9.69
N PHE A 136 -0.46 0.54 10.79
CA PHE A 136 0.01 -0.74 11.33
C PHE A 136 -0.21 -1.87 10.31
N LEU A 137 -1.42 -2.00 9.77
CA LEU A 137 -1.71 -3.02 8.76
C LEU A 137 -0.84 -2.87 7.50
N PHE A 138 -0.55 -1.63 7.08
CA PHE A 138 0.35 -1.35 5.96
C PHE A 138 1.76 -1.86 6.25
N VAL A 139 2.34 -1.48 7.40
CA VAL A 139 3.68 -1.93 7.80
C VAL A 139 3.74 -3.45 7.91
N GLU A 140 2.76 -4.08 8.56
CA GLU A 140 2.68 -5.55 8.67
C GLU A 140 2.63 -6.24 7.30
N THR A 141 1.86 -5.70 6.35
CA THR A 141 1.75 -6.24 4.98
C THR A 141 3.08 -6.14 4.24
N VAL A 142 3.79 -5.01 4.37
CA VAL A 142 5.08 -4.79 3.71
C VAL A 142 6.19 -5.65 4.35
N THR A 143 6.20 -5.82 5.67
CA THR A 143 7.25 -6.57 6.38
C THR A 143 7.15 -8.09 6.16
N LEU A 144 5.97 -8.65 5.93
CA LEU A 144 5.77 -10.09 5.75
C LEU A 144 5.85 -10.59 4.30
N GLY A 145 6.06 -9.70 3.34
CA GLY A 145 6.19 -10.04 1.92
C GLY A 145 7.50 -10.77 1.57
N TYR A 146 7.98 -11.70 2.40
CA TYR A 146 9.27 -12.37 2.25
C TYR A 146 9.23 -13.90 2.42
N TYR A 147 8.05 -14.52 2.57
CA TYR A 147 7.94 -15.98 2.62
C TYR A 147 7.69 -16.55 1.21
N ASP A 148 8.76 -17.01 0.56
CA ASP A 148 8.69 -17.80 -0.67
C ASP A 148 8.02 -19.15 -0.38
N THR A 149 6.70 -19.22 -0.58
CA THR A 149 5.89 -20.38 -0.19
C THR A 149 5.93 -21.51 -1.24
N PHE A 150 6.35 -21.22 -2.49
CA PHE A 150 6.23 -22.16 -3.61
C PHE A 150 7.38 -22.06 -4.61
N SER A 151 8.13 -23.15 -4.76
CA SER A 151 9.28 -23.24 -5.69
C SER A 151 8.88 -23.60 -7.13
N LYS A 152 7.73 -24.24 -7.33
CA LYS A 152 7.28 -24.83 -8.63
C LYS A 152 6.01 -24.17 -9.16
N LEU A 153 6.10 -22.89 -9.53
CA LEU A 153 4.96 -22.14 -10.08
C LEU A 153 5.20 -21.74 -11.53
N SER A 154 4.10 -21.62 -12.29
CA SER A 154 4.15 -20.94 -13.59
C SER A 154 4.56 -19.48 -13.42
N PRO A 155 5.24 -18.85 -14.40
CA PRO A 155 5.81 -17.50 -14.24
C PRO A 155 4.81 -16.44 -13.76
N ILE A 156 3.57 -16.47 -14.27
CA ILE A 156 2.53 -15.51 -13.88
C ILE A 156 2.08 -15.73 -12.42
N ILE A 157 1.81 -16.98 -12.04
CA ILE A 157 1.37 -17.30 -10.67
C ILE A 157 2.51 -17.03 -9.68
N LYS A 158 3.75 -17.34 -10.07
CA LYS A 158 4.95 -17.00 -9.30
C LYS A 158 5.03 -15.50 -9.06
N ALA A 159 4.95 -14.69 -10.12
CA ALA A 159 5.01 -13.23 -9.97
C ALA A 159 3.88 -12.67 -9.07
N ILE A 160 2.65 -13.15 -9.20
CA ILE A 160 1.54 -12.71 -8.31
C ILE A 160 1.84 -13.05 -6.84
N ASN A 161 2.39 -14.25 -6.59
CA ASN A 161 2.72 -14.72 -5.26
C ASN A 161 3.91 -13.97 -4.64
N ASP A 162 5.03 -13.90 -5.37
CA ASP A 162 6.29 -13.28 -4.92
C ASP A 162 6.14 -11.78 -4.65
N TYR A 163 5.26 -11.10 -5.38
CA TYR A 163 4.97 -9.68 -5.12
C TYR A 163 3.75 -9.47 -4.22
N HIS A 164 3.24 -10.53 -3.59
CA HIS A 164 2.22 -10.46 -2.54
C HIS A 164 0.95 -9.68 -2.92
N VAL A 165 0.55 -9.74 -4.19
CA VAL A 165 -0.62 -9.01 -4.72
C VAL A 165 -1.89 -9.38 -3.94
N ALA A 166 -2.02 -10.65 -3.53
CA ALA A 166 -3.14 -11.11 -2.70
C ALA A 166 -3.21 -10.40 -1.34
N SER A 167 -2.06 -10.14 -0.70
CA SER A 167 -1.98 -9.42 0.57
C SER A 167 -2.34 -7.95 0.40
N ALA A 168 -1.95 -7.30 -0.70
CA ALA A 168 -2.41 -5.95 -1.02
C ALA A 168 -3.93 -5.89 -1.18
N VAL A 169 -4.52 -6.86 -1.88
CA VAL A 169 -5.99 -6.98 -2.02
C VAL A 169 -6.65 -7.21 -0.66
N ALA A 170 -6.11 -8.09 0.17
CA ALA A 170 -6.64 -8.35 1.52
C ALA A 170 -6.65 -7.08 2.37
N SER A 171 -5.53 -6.35 2.42
CA SER A 171 -5.43 -5.09 3.16
C SER A 171 -6.35 -4.02 2.59
N PHE A 172 -6.50 -3.95 1.26
CA PHE A 172 -7.47 -3.07 0.61
C PHE A 172 -8.91 -3.34 1.05
N LEU A 173 -9.31 -4.62 1.14
CA LEU A 173 -10.64 -4.99 1.66
C LEU A 173 -10.83 -4.56 3.11
N VAL A 174 -9.80 -4.69 3.95
CA VAL A 174 -9.83 -4.20 5.34
C VAL A 174 -9.99 -2.69 5.38
N PHE A 175 -9.32 -1.94 4.49
CA PHE A 175 -9.47 -0.47 4.43
C PHE A 175 -10.91 -0.07 4.13
N GLN A 176 -11.60 -0.77 3.22
CA GLN A 176 -13.03 -0.53 2.96
C GLN A 176 -13.89 -0.78 4.21
N ILE A 177 -13.64 -1.86 4.94
CA ILE A 177 -14.36 -2.21 6.17
C ILE A 177 -14.14 -1.16 7.26
N ILE A 178 -12.89 -0.68 7.42
CA ILE A 178 -12.53 0.39 8.38
C ILE A 178 -13.25 1.68 8.04
N LEU A 179 -13.26 2.04 6.76
CA LEU A 179 -13.85 3.28 6.30
C LEU A 179 -15.38 3.28 6.50
N ASP A 180 -16.02 2.12 6.33
CA ASP A 180 -17.48 1.91 6.42
C ASP A 180 -18.27 2.76 5.40
N GLN A 181 -17.63 3.11 4.29
CA GLN A 181 -18.22 3.76 3.12
C GLN A 181 -17.34 3.50 1.88
N LYS A 182 -17.82 3.85 0.69
CA LYS A 182 -17.06 3.63 -0.56
C LYS A 182 -15.89 4.62 -0.68
N MET A 183 -14.73 4.10 -1.08
CA MET A 183 -13.56 4.91 -1.45
C MET A 183 -13.64 5.57 -2.84
N SER A 184 -14.68 5.27 -3.62
CA SER A 184 -14.94 5.93 -4.90
C SER A 184 -16.34 6.53 -4.91
N LEU A 185 -16.50 7.66 -5.59
CA LEU A 185 -17.79 8.26 -5.88
C LEU A 185 -18.54 7.43 -6.92
N ARG A 186 -19.79 7.07 -6.63
CA ARG A 186 -20.65 6.31 -7.57
C ARG A 186 -20.99 7.11 -8.83
N LYS A 187 -21.16 8.44 -8.71
CA LYS A 187 -21.48 9.34 -9.83
C LYS A 187 -20.72 10.64 -9.67
N LEU A 188 -20.06 11.08 -10.74
CA LEU A 188 -19.48 12.43 -10.83
C LEU A 188 -20.60 13.44 -11.14
N LYS A 189 -21.37 13.84 -10.13
CA LYS A 189 -22.35 14.92 -10.26
C LYS A 189 -21.71 16.23 -9.81
N ASN A 190 -20.93 16.85 -10.70
CA ASN A 190 -20.27 18.11 -10.38
C ASN A 190 -20.33 19.09 -11.57
N PRO A 191 -21.01 20.25 -11.44
CA PRO A 191 -21.16 21.22 -12.53
C PRO A 191 -19.86 21.96 -12.90
N TYR A 192 -18.83 21.87 -12.06
CA TYR A 192 -17.51 22.47 -12.26
C TYR A 192 -16.49 21.49 -12.85
N PHE A 193 -16.84 20.20 -12.95
CA PHE A 193 -15.98 19.18 -13.53
C PHE A 193 -15.70 19.48 -15.00
N SER A 194 -14.46 19.22 -15.42
CA SER A 194 -13.99 19.47 -16.78
C SER A 194 -13.20 18.26 -17.28
N PHE A 195 -13.70 17.65 -18.35
CA PHE A 195 -12.99 16.57 -19.04
C PHE A 195 -11.62 17.01 -19.58
N LEU A 196 -11.47 18.28 -19.95
CA LEU A 196 -10.17 18.81 -20.38
C LEU A 196 -9.15 18.79 -19.23
N ILE A 197 -9.58 19.12 -18.01
CA ILE A 197 -8.71 19.04 -16.83
C ILE A 197 -8.41 17.58 -16.48
N LEU A 198 -9.37 16.66 -16.61
CA LEU A 198 -9.11 15.22 -16.45
C LEU A 198 -8.04 14.74 -17.44
N ILE A 199 -8.18 15.08 -18.73
CA ILE A 199 -7.19 14.72 -19.76
C ILE A 199 -5.83 15.31 -19.40
N LEU A 200 -5.78 16.58 -18.99
CA LEU A 200 -4.54 17.23 -18.56
C LEU A 200 -3.90 16.51 -17.37
N ILE A 201 -4.69 16.09 -16.36
CA ILE A 201 -4.20 15.33 -15.21
C ILE A 201 -3.60 13.99 -15.67
N ILE A 202 -4.30 13.25 -16.52
CA ILE A 202 -3.85 11.94 -17.01
C ILE A 202 -2.55 12.09 -17.81
N LEU A 203 -2.53 13.00 -18.79
CA LEU A 203 -1.35 13.24 -19.62
C LEU A 203 -0.17 13.74 -18.77
N PHE A 204 -0.42 14.60 -17.79
CA PHE A 204 0.64 15.08 -16.88
C PHE A 204 1.20 13.95 -16.01
N ASN A 205 0.36 13.04 -15.49
CA ASN A 205 0.84 11.89 -14.73
C ASN A 205 1.68 10.93 -15.59
N ILE A 206 1.22 10.65 -16.83
CA ILE A 206 1.97 9.80 -17.77
C ILE A 206 3.31 10.44 -18.12
N TRP A 207 3.30 11.74 -18.45
CA TRP A 207 4.51 12.49 -18.71
C TRP A 207 5.45 12.50 -17.51
N LEU A 208 4.93 12.72 -16.29
CA LEU A 208 5.73 12.77 -15.08
C LEU A 208 6.43 11.44 -14.78
N ALA A 209 5.79 10.30 -15.02
CA ALA A 209 6.37 8.98 -14.82
C ALA A 209 7.65 8.77 -15.65
N PHE A 210 7.63 9.19 -16.91
CA PHE A 210 8.81 9.12 -17.76
C PHE A 210 9.83 10.22 -17.44
N PHE A 211 9.35 11.43 -17.17
CA PHE A 211 10.21 12.56 -16.82
C PHE A 211 11.05 12.27 -15.59
N GLU A 212 10.43 11.80 -14.49
CA GLU A 212 11.14 11.49 -13.25
C GLU A 212 12.23 10.44 -13.46
N GLN A 213 11.92 9.42 -14.26
CA GLN A 213 12.81 8.28 -14.46
C GLN A 213 13.96 8.55 -15.46
N PHE A 214 13.75 9.40 -16.46
CA PHE A 214 14.73 9.66 -17.51
C PHE A 214 15.43 11.01 -17.42
N PHE A 215 15.00 11.90 -16.52
CA PHE A 215 15.62 13.21 -16.34
C PHE A 215 17.12 13.12 -16.06
N GLY A 216 17.56 12.12 -15.29
CA GLY A 216 18.97 11.89 -14.99
C GLY A 216 19.84 11.46 -16.19
N ASN A 217 19.22 10.93 -17.24
CA ASN A 217 19.91 10.38 -18.41
C ASN A 217 20.08 11.39 -19.55
N ALA A 218 19.45 12.55 -19.44
CA ALA A 218 19.34 13.48 -20.55
C ALA A 218 20.63 14.27 -20.82
N HIS A 219 21.06 14.28 -22.08
CA HIS A 219 22.15 15.13 -22.56
C HIS A 219 21.67 16.44 -23.20
N SER A 220 20.36 16.57 -23.41
CA SER A 220 19.72 17.76 -23.99
C SER A 220 18.39 18.07 -23.32
N TYR A 221 17.88 19.30 -23.51
CA TYR A 221 16.54 19.66 -23.02
C TYR A 221 15.42 18.83 -23.68
N ALA A 222 15.63 18.40 -24.93
CA ALA A 222 14.67 17.54 -25.61
C ALA A 222 14.59 16.19 -24.90
N GLU A 223 15.74 15.55 -24.64
CA GLU A 223 15.82 14.28 -23.92
C GLU A 223 15.33 14.37 -22.48
N ALA A 224 15.54 15.52 -21.81
CA ALA A 224 15.08 15.71 -20.44
C ALA A 224 13.54 15.73 -20.34
N PHE A 225 12.84 16.30 -21.33
CA PHE A 225 11.41 16.55 -21.21
C PHE A 225 10.52 15.70 -22.12
N TRP A 226 11.00 15.22 -23.27
CA TRP A 226 10.13 14.63 -24.31
C TRP A 226 10.76 13.51 -25.15
N ASP A 227 12.05 13.60 -25.48
CA ASP A 227 12.71 12.69 -26.43
C ASP A 227 13.36 11.48 -25.75
N TRP A 228 12.52 10.65 -25.13
CA TRP A 228 12.97 9.47 -24.38
C TRP A 228 13.17 8.22 -25.23
N GLY A 229 12.96 8.29 -26.55
CA GLY A 229 12.95 7.12 -27.45
C GLY A 229 14.24 6.31 -27.40
N HIS A 230 15.38 6.99 -27.22
CA HIS A 230 16.69 6.35 -27.08
C HIS A 230 16.82 5.44 -25.85
N ASN A 231 16.01 5.65 -24.79
CA ASN A 231 16.00 4.77 -23.60
C ASN A 231 15.34 3.41 -23.87
N PHE A 232 14.65 3.26 -25.01
CA PHE A 232 13.96 2.05 -25.41
C PHE A 232 14.66 1.31 -26.56
N ASP A 233 15.83 1.77 -27.01
CA ASP A 233 16.56 1.15 -28.11
C ASP A 233 17.14 -0.22 -27.67
N PRO A 234 16.70 -1.35 -28.27
CA PRO A 234 17.20 -2.68 -27.91
C PRO A 234 18.66 -2.92 -28.34
N THR A 235 19.25 -2.05 -29.16
CA THR A 235 20.62 -2.17 -29.68
C THR A 235 21.66 -1.38 -28.87
N ALA A 236 21.21 -0.43 -28.04
CA ALA A 236 22.05 0.35 -27.14
C ALA A 236 21.65 0.01 -25.70
N PHE A 237 22.43 -0.83 -25.01
CA PHE A 237 22.34 -1.14 -23.57
C PHE A 237 20.99 -0.80 -22.93
N THR A 238 20.03 -1.73 -22.96
CA THR A 238 18.63 -1.49 -22.59
C THR A 238 18.50 -0.72 -21.28
N PHE A 239 18.00 0.51 -21.34
CA PHE A 239 17.65 1.29 -20.14
C PHE A 239 16.28 0.89 -19.57
N PHE A 240 15.51 0.07 -20.31
CA PHE A 240 14.17 -0.37 -19.97
C PHE A 240 13.94 -1.85 -20.31
N GLU A 241 13.35 -2.62 -19.39
CA GLU A 241 13.05 -4.05 -19.52
C GLU A 241 11.58 -4.36 -19.21
N PHE A 242 10.88 -4.98 -20.17
CA PHE A 242 9.51 -5.45 -19.96
C PHE A 242 9.50 -6.78 -19.21
N ASN A 243 8.88 -6.83 -18.03
CA ASN A 243 8.70 -8.06 -17.25
C ASN A 243 7.36 -8.07 -16.49
N PHE A 244 6.64 -9.21 -16.52
CA PHE A 244 5.42 -9.42 -15.74
C PHE A 244 5.66 -9.25 -14.23
N SER A 245 6.86 -9.59 -13.75
CA SER A 245 7.26 -9.33 -12.36
C SER A 245 7.12 -7.86 -11.98
N ASN A 246 7.61 -6.95 -12.83
CA ASN A 246 7.48 -5.51 -12.60
C ASN A 246 6.03 -5.06 -12.63
N VAL A 247 5.21 -5.62 -13.54
CA VAL A 247 3.76 -5.32 -13.58
C VAL A 247 3.07 -5.68 -12.25
N PHE A 248 3.31 -6.88 -11.71
CA PHE A 248 2.67 -7.31 -10.47
C PHE A 248 3.24 -6.62 -9.23
N ARG A 249 4.54 -6.30 -9.22
CA ARG A 249 5.17 -5.45 -8.19
C ARG A 249 4.54 -4.07 -8.13
N SER A 250 4.39 -3.41 -9.28
CA SER A 250 3.79 -2.08 -9.37
C SER A 250 2.29 -2.12 -9.05
N LEU A 251 1.59 -3.19 -9.43
CA LEU A 251 0.17 -3.37 -9.09
C LEU A 251 -0.03 -3.56 -7.58
N TYR A 252 0.86 -4.32 -6.94
CA TYR A 252 0.88 -4.48 -5.48
C TYR A 252 0.99 -3.12 -4.78
N ALA A 253 1.99 -2.31 -5.14
CA ALA A 253 2.18 -0.97 -4.59
C ALA A 253 0.96 -0.09 -4.87
N GLY A 254 0.51 -0.04 -6.13
CA GLY A 254 -0.66 0.74 -6.55
C GLY A 254 -1.94 0.40 -5.78
N ILE A 255 -2.24 -0.87 -5.49
CA ILE A 255 -3.42 -1.26 -4.71
C ILE A 255 -3.26 -0.89 -3.24
N LEU A 256 -2.15 -1.30 -2.62
CA LEU A 256 -1.94 -1.18 -1.18
C LEU A 256 -1.78 0.28 -0.77
N GLU A 257 -0.90 1.00 -1.45
CA GLU A 257 -0.54 2.38 -1.10
C GLU A 257 -1.67 3.35 -1.37
N GLU A 258 -2.36 3.22 -2.51
CA GLU A 258 -3.51 4.09 -2.84
C GLU A 258 -4.72 3.81 -1.96
N GLY A 259 -4.98 2.54 -1.62
CA GLY A 259 -6.05 2.19 -0.69
C GLY A 259 -5.85 2.86 0.67
N MET A 260 -4.64 2.73 1.23
CA MET A 260 -4.25 3.34 2.50
C MET A 260 -4.29 4.88 2.41
N ARG A 261 -3.76 5.46 1.33
CA ARG A 261 -3.72 6.91 1.17
C ARG A 261 -5.09 7.54 0.98
N VAL A 262 -5.98 6.92 0.20
CA VAL A 262 -7.35 7.41 0.04
C VAL A 262 -8.10 7.39 1.37
N LEU A 263 -7.92 6.33 2.18
CA LEU A 263 -8.45 6.31 3.54
C LEU A 263 -7.94 7.49 4.36
N ASN A 264 -6.62 7.73 4.34
CA ASN A 264 -6.00 8.85 5.05
C ASN A 264 -6.54 10.20 4.57
N ILE A 265 -6.69 10.41 3.26
CA ILE A 265 -7.29 11.63 2.70
C ILE A 265 -8.71 11.83 3.25
N ILE A 266 -9.55 10.81 3.23
CA ILE A 266 -10.93 10.91 3.71
C ILE A 266 -10.96 11.19 5.22
N MET A 267 -10.14 10.51 6.02
CA MET A 267 -10.05 10.78 7.46
C MET A 267 -9.55 12.19 7.75
N LEU A 268 -8.58 12.69 7.01
CA LEU A 268 -8.08 14.07 7.14
C LEU A 268 -9.15 15.09 6.75
N LEU A 269 -9.96 14.82 5.71
CA LEU A 269 -11.11 15.66 5.36
C LEU A 269 -12.13 15.75 6.50
N VAL A 270 -12.35 14.63 7.21
CA VAL A 270 -13.21 14.59 8.42
C VAL A 270 -12.58 15.36 9.57
N ILE A 271 -11.29 15.17 9.84
CA ILE A 271 -10.55 15.86 10.91
C ILE A 271 -10.58 17.39 10.68
N PHE A 272 -10.35 17.81 9.46
CA PHE A 272 -10.27 19.21 9.07
C PHE A 272 -11.60 19.80 8.57
N LYS A 273 -12.74 19.14 8.85
CA LYS A 273 -14.05 19.57 8.32
C LYS A 273 -14.43 21.02 8.62
N ASN A 274 -13.95 21.58 9.74
CA ASN A 274 -14.29 22.92 10.22
C ASN A 274 -13.24 23.99 9.89
N THR A 275 -12.21 23.68 9.09
CA THR A 275 -11.18 24.68 8.70
C THR A 275 -11.31 25.08 7.24
N LYS A 276 -11.07 26.38 6.96
CA LYS A 276 -10.99 26.90 5.59
C LYS A 276 -9.86 26.29 4.76
N TYR A 277 -8.88 25.65 5.42
CA TYR A 277 -7.74 24.96 4.80
C TYR A 277 -7.96 23.44 4.68
N ARG A 278 -9.18 22.94 4.86
CA ARG A 278 -9.52 21.50 4.84
C ARG A 278 -8.89 20.75 3.69
N LEU A 279 -9.07 21.26 2.48
CA LEU A 279 -8.58 20.64 1.25
C LEU A 279 -7.05 20.58 1.22
N SER A 280 -6.38 21.72 1.42
CA SER A 280 -4.92 21.82 1.34
C SER A 280 -4.24 21.02 2.45
N LEU A 281 -4.75 21.07 3.69
CA LEU A 281 -4.20 20.29 4.80
C LEU A 281 -4.34 18.78 4.54
N SER A 282 -5.48 18.34 4.02
CA SER A 282 -5.69 16.92 3.71
C SER A 282 -4.74 16.43 2.61
N VAL A 283 -4.50 17.24 1.58
CA VAL A 283 -3.54 16.93 0.50
C VAL A 283 -2.11 16.87 1.05
N PHE A 284 -1.63 17.92 1.71
CA PHE A 284 -0.23 17.99 2.14
C PHE A 284 0.09 17.00 3.27
N ILE A 285 -0.82 16.80 4.23
CA ILE A 285 -0.58 15.87 5.34
C ILE A 285 -0.66 14.42 4.87
N SER A 286 -1.60 14.06 3.98
CA SER A 286 -1.63 12.70 3.41
C SER A 286 -0.38 12.41 2.59
N SER A 287 0.09 13.39 1.81
CA SER A 287 1.32 13.25 1.01
C SER A 287 2.56 13.14 1.88
N LEU A 288 2.61 13.88 3.01
CA LEU A 288 3.70 13.76 3.98
C LEU A 288 3.70 12.38 4.65
N ILE A 289 2.54 11.88 5.11
CA ILE A 289 2.44 10.53 5.68
C ILE A 289 2.93 9.49 4.66
N PHE A 290 2.48 9.60 3.41
CA PHE A 290 2.86 8.70 2.33
C PHE A 290 4.38 8.73 2.06
N ALA A 291 4.96 9.92 1.93
CA ALA A 291 6.40 10.06 1.74
C ALA A 291 7.20 9.50 2.91
N LEU A 292 6.82 9.81 4.16
CA LEU A 292 7.51 9.33 5.35
C LEU A 292 7.48 7.80 5.50
N LEU A 293 6.50 7.11 4.92
CA LEU A 293 6.47 5.64 4.95
C LEU A 293 7.67 5.02 4.24
N HIS A 294 8.28 5.72 3.27
CA HIS A 294 9.46 5.26 2.52
C HIS A 294 10.73 5.15 3.37
N PHE A 295 10.72 5.67 4.60
CA PHE A 295 11.78 5.35 5.57
C PHE A 295 11.86 3.86 5.92
N ASN A 296 10.82 3.07 5.61
CA ASN A 296 10.88 1.61 5.68
C ASN A 296 11.98 1.02 4.78
N LEU A 297 12.40 1.72 3.72
CA LEU A 297 13.47 1.27 2.83
C LEU A 297 14.84 1.23 3.53
N LEU A 298 15.00 1.86 4.70
CA LEU A 298 16.21 1.71 5.52
C LEU A 298 16.39 0.31 6.11
N PHE A 299 15.36 -0.55 6.04
CA PHE A 299 15.51 -1.98 6.36
C PHE A 299 16.21 -2.76 5.25
N ASP A 300 16.33 -2.22 4.05
CA ASP A 300 17.13 -2.79 2.96
C ASP A 300 18.61 -2.35 3.14
N PRO A 301 19.55 -3.30 3.35
CA PRO A 301 20.97 -2.98 3.54
C PRO A 301 21.62 -2.26 2.34
N SER A 302 21.00 -2.29 1.16
CA SER A 302 21.49 -1.60 -0.04
C SER A 302 21.09 -0.13 -0.10
N ARG A 303 20.24 0.35 0.82
CA ARG A 303 19.73 1.72 0.87
C ARG A 303 20.38 2.50 2.00
N ASP A 304 20.83 3.71 1.70
CA ASP A 304 21.41 4.62 2.68
C ASP A 304 20.42 5.74 3.05
N LEU A 305 20.74 6.48 4.12
CA LEU A 305 19.88 7.54 4.63
C LEU A 305 19.70 8.70 3.63
N ILE A 306 20.72 9.06 2.86
CA ILE A 306 20.66 10.19 1.93
C ILE A 306 19.72 9.85 0.77
N SER A 307 19.91 8.68 0.14
CA SER A 307 19.03 8.26 -0.97
C SER A 307 17.57 8.09 -0.54
N VAL A 308 17.32 7.60 0.68
CA VAL A 308 15.95 7.52 1.23
C VAL A 308 15.36 8.90 1.48
N ILE A 309 16.11 9.87 2.03
CA ILE A 309 15.59 11.24 2.21
C ILE A 309 15.27 11.89 0.86
N GLN A 310 16.11 11.69 -0.16
CA GLN A 310 15.85 12.20 -1.51
C GLN A 310 14.56 11.62 -2.08
N GLN A 311 14.36 10.31 -1.93
CA GLN A 311 13.11 9.65 -2.34
C GLN A 311 11.90 10.21 -1.59
N VAL A 312 12.01 10.43 -0.28
CA VAL A 312 10.94 11.07 0.52
C VAL A 312 10.57 12.45 -0.04
N ILE A 313 11.55 13.26 -0.48
CA ILE A 313 11.30 14.58 -1.08
C ILE A 313 10.56 14.43 -2.42
N VAL A 314 11.04 13.58 -3.32
CA VAL A 314 10.41 13.35 -4.63
C VAL A 314 8.99 12.81 -4.47
N VAL A 315 8.83 11.77 -3.67
CA VAL A 315 7.54 11.10 -3.43
C VAL A 315 6.55 12.01 -2.71
N PHE A 316 6.99 12.96 -1.88
CA PHE A 316 6.09 13.97 -1.33
C PHE A 316 5.44 14.82 -2.43
N GLY A 317 6.21 15.22 -3.43
CA GLY A 317 5.70 15.99 -4.58
C GLY A 317 4.71 15.20 -5.42
N VAL A 318 5.07 13.97 -5.79
CA VAL A 318 4.20 13.04 -6.53
C VAL A 318 2.93 12.72 -5.71
N GLY A 319 3.09 12.55 -4.40
CA GLY A 319 2.00 12.35 -3.44
C GLY A 319 0.95 13.47 -3.51
N CYS A 320 1.40 14.73 -3.59
CA CYS A 320 0.53 15.88 -3.73
C CYS A 320 -0.31 15.83 -5.01
N LEU A 321 0.32 15.49 -6.14
CA LEU A 321 -0.33 15.38 -7.45
C LEU A 321 -1.42 14.30 -7.43
N TRP A 322 -1.09 13.11 -6.91
CA TRP A 322 -2.06 12.03 -6.92
C TRP A 322 -3.18 12.25 -5.90
N ALA A 323 -2.94 12.96 -4.79
CA ALA A 323 -4.00 13.37 -3.86
C ALA A 323 -5.02 14.31 -4.54
N VAL A 324 -4.57 15.29 -5.33
CA VAL A 324 -5.49 16.15 -6.09
C VAL A 324 -6.12 15.42 -7.28
N THR A 325 -5.44 14.43 -7.87
CA THR A 325 -6.00 13.55 -8.90
C THR A 325 -7.20 12.77 -8.34
N TYR A 326 -7.04 12.17 -7.17
CA TYR A 326 -8.13 11.49 -6.48
C TYR A 326 -9.26 12.43 -6.12
N LEU A 327 -8.97 13.59 -5.50
CA LEU A 327 -10.02 14.51 -5.07
C LEU A 327 -10.76 15.15 -6.25
N TYR A 328 -10.09 15.33 -7.40
CA TYR A 328 -10.73 15.87 -8.59
C TYR A 328 -11.66 14.86 -9.27
N THR A 329 -11.29 13.58 -9.26
CA THR A 329 -12.04 12.52 -9.96
C THR A 329 -12.99 11.75 -9.06
N GLY A 330 -12.73 11.73 -7.75
CA GLY A 330 -13.39 10.84 -6.79
C GLY A 330 -13.26 9.36 -7.13
N GLN A 331 -12.27 8.96 -7.94
CA GLN A 331 -12.11 7.59 -8.43
C GLN A 331 -10.80 6.99 -7.95
N LEU A 332 -10.87 6.05 -7.01
CA LEU A 332 -9.67 5.33 -6.55
C LEU A 332 -9.01 4.51 -7.67
N TRP A 333 -9.80 3.87 -8.55
CA TRP A 333 -9.25 3.00 -9.59
C TRP A 333 -8.29 3.75 -10.52
N LEU A 334 -8.56 5.03 -10.81
CA LEU A 334 -7.70 5.84 -11.66
C LEU A 334 -6.35 6.09 -10.98
N ASN A 335 -6.38 6.40 -9.68
CA ASN A 335 -5.18 6.55 -8.86
C ASN A 335 -4.35 5.27 -8.81
N VAL A 336 -4.99 4.12 -8.59
CA VAL A 336 -4.32 2.79 -8.62
C VAL A 336 -3.64 2.57 -9.96
N LEU A 337 -4.30 2.85 -11.08
CA LEU A 337 -3.71 2.68 -12.42
C LEU A 337 -2.55 3.64 -12.68
N LEU A 338 -2.69 4.92 -12.31
CA LEU A 338 -1.62 5.91 -12.52
C LEU A 338 -0.40 5.62 -11.65
N HIS A 339 -0.59 5.21 -10.40
CA HIS A 339 0.49 4.79 -9.52
C HIS A 339 1.14 3.51 -10.03
N THR A 340 0.35 2.48 -10.36
CA THR A 340 0.87 1.24 -10.98
C THR A 340 1.69 1.54 -12.23
N PHE A 341 1.24 2.47 -13.08
CA PHE A 341 1.98 2.88 -14.26
C PHE A 341 3.30 3.58 -13.91
N PHE A 342 3.27 4.52 -12.97
CA PHE A 342 4.46 5.24 -12.51
C PHE A 342 5.54 4.27 -12.00
N ASP A 343 5.16 3.39 -11.09
CA ASP A 343 6.06 2.37 -10.53
C ASP A 343 6.51 1.36 -11.58
N TYR A 344 5.66 1.05 -12.55
CA TYR A 344 6.02 0.14 -13.62
C TYR A 344 7.13 0.73 -14.48
N ILE A 345 7.06 2.03 -14.77
CA ILE A 345 8.16 2.72 -15.47
C ILE A 345 9.44 2.65 -14.62
N ALA A 346 9.37 2.98 -13.34
CA ALA A 346 10.52 2.95 -12.44
C ALA A 346 11.15 1.55 -12.31
N PHE A 347 10.37 0.53 -11.97
CA PHE A 347 10.89 -0.84 -11.79
C PHE A 347 11.34 -1.51 -13.07
N SER A 348 10.90 -1.02 -14.22
CA SER A 348 11.35 -1.51 -15.52
C SER A 348 12.63 -0.87 -15.98
N THR A 349 13.17 0.13 -15.29
CA THR A 349 14.47 0.69 -15.65
C THR A 349 15.64 -0.14 -15.13
N THR A 350 16.70 -0.20 -15.93
CA THR A 350 17.87 -1.01 -15.60
C THR A 350 18.84 -0.26 -14.70
N PRO A 351 19.77 -0.95 -14.00
CA PRO A 351 20.79 -0.30 -13.20
C PRO A 351 21.63 0.73 -13.99
N LEU A 352 21.78 0.55 -15.29
CA LEU A 352 22.45 1.51 -16.17
C LEU A 352 21.70 2.84 -16.26
N ALA A 353 20.36 2.81 -16.24
CA ALA A 353 19.54 4.02 -16.24
C ALA A 353 19.68 4.78 -14.92
N HIS A 354 19.82 4.06 -13.80
CA HIS A 354 20.05 4.69 -12.50
C HIS A 354 21.50 5.16 -12.27
N ALA A 355 22.45 4.67 -13.07
CA ALA A 355 23.86 5.06 -13.00
C ALA A 355 24.16 6.35 -13.77
N ALA A 356 23.27 6.81 -14.65
CA ALA A 356 23.44 8.07 -15.34
C ALA A 356 23.18 9.23 -14.37
N LEU A 357 24.12 10.18 -14.34
CA LEU A 357 24.09 11.30 -13.42
C LEU A 357 23.52 12.53 -14.14
N SER A 358 22.40 13.04 -13.65
CA SER A 358 21.91 14.36 -14.03
C SER A 358 22.98 15.43 -13.78
N PRO A 359 23.10 16.49 -14.60
CA PRO A 359 23.88 17.67 -14.22
C PRO A 359 23.42 18.31 -12.90
N LEU A 360 22.20 18.03 -12.42
CA LEU A 360 21.72 18.49 -11.11
C LEU A 360 22.14 17.56 -9.95
N SER A 361 22.47 16.30 -10.22
CA SER A 361 22.78 15.30 -9.20
C SER A 361 24.11 15.58 -8.49
N ILE A 362 25.03 16.28 -9.16
CA ILE A 362 26.34 16.66 -8.62
C ILE A 362 26.26 17.72 -7.51
N TYR A 363 25.11 18.39 -7.36
CA TYR A 363 24.93 19.43 -6.37
C TYR A 363 24.29 18.89 -5.10
N TYR A 364 25.00 19.08 -3.97
CA TYR A 364 24.55 18.66 -2.64
C TYR A 364 24.08 17.19 -2.66
N ASP A 365 24.94 16.27 -3.12
CA ASP A 365 24.69 14.83 -3.15
C ASP A 365 23.39 14.39 -3.89
N GLY A 366 22.78 15.23 -4.73
CA GLY A 366 21.53 14.93 -5.45
C GLY A 366 20.28 15.60 -4.86
N PHE A 367 20.41 16.37 -3.77
CA PHE A 367 19.28 17.07 -3.16
C PHE A 367 18.63 18.12 -4.08
N VAL A 368 19.41 18.79 -4.92
CA VAL A 368 18.88 19.80 -5.85
C VAL A 368 17.96 19.16 -6.88
N GLU A 369 18.35 18.01 -7.42
CA GLU A 369 17.53 17.21 -8.33
C GLU A 369 16.25 16.73 -7.64
N ALA A 370 16.35 16.14 -6.44
CA ALA A 370 15.17 15.69 -5.69
C ALA A 370 14.16 16.82 -5.42
N ILE A 371 14.64 18.01 -5.04
CA ILE A 371 13.78 19.19 -4.84
C ILE A 371 13.16 19.61 -6.17
N PHE A 372 13.92 19.65 -7.26
CA PHE A 372 13.41 20.03 -8.57
C PHE A 372 12.31 19.09 -9.07
N LEU A 373 12.54 17.78 -8.97
CA LEU A 373 11.58 16.73 -9.32
C LEU A 373 10.32 16.81 -8.45
N ALA A 374 10.43 17.16 -7.16
CA ALA A 374 9.30 17.37 -6.27
C ALA A 374 8.50 18.65 -6.58
N LEU A 375 9.18 19.73 -6.97
CA LEU A 375 8.55 21.03 -7.21
C LEU A 375 7.56 20.99 -8.39
N ILE A 376 7.88 20.26 -9.45
CA ILE A 376 7.03 20.16 -10.65
C ILE A 376 5.60 19.65 -10.34
N PRO A 377 5.39 18.49 -9.70
CA PRO A 377 4.06 18.04 -9.31
C PRO A 377 3.42 18.89 -8.20
N ILE A 378 4.21 19.54 -7.33
CA ILE A 378 3.69 20.52 -6.35
C ILE A 378 3.10 21.75 -7.06
N LEU A 379 3.76 22.27 -8.09
CA LEU A 379 3.23 23.41 -8.87
C LEU A 379 1.93 23.04 -9.57
N PHE A 380 1.83 21.82 -10.11
CA PHE A 380 0.58 21.31 -10.67
C PHE A 380 -0.52 21.20 -9.59
N THR A 381 -0.17 20.71 -8.41
CA THR A 381 -1.07 20.65 -7.24
C THR A 381 -1.59 22.04 -6.86
N ILE A 382 -0.70 23.03 -6.81
CA ILE A 382 -1.06 24.43 -6.54
C ILE A 382 -2.02 24.94 -7.63
N PHE A 383 -1.75 24.66 -8.91
CA PHE A 383 -2.66 24.99 -10.01
C PHE A 383 -4.07 24.40 -9.82
N MET A 384 -4.18 23.18 -9.27
CA MET A 384 -5.47 22.55 -8.97
C MET A 384 -6.26 23.28 -7.86
N PHE A 385 -5.61 24.02 -6.97
CA PHE A 385 -6.26 24.79 -5.90
C PHE A 385 -6.90 26.12 -6.33
N PHE A 386 -7.04 26.39 -7.63
CA PHE A 386 -7.69 27.61 -8.11
C PHE A 386 -8.96 27.35 -8.94
N GLY A 387 -9.87 28.33 -8.88
CA GLY A 387 -11.08 28.41 -9.71
C GLY A 387 -11.99 27.19 -9.60
N LYS A 388 -12.58 26.80 -10.74
CA LYS A 388 -13.53 25.68 -10.84
C LYS A 388 -12.94 24.33 -10.39
N ARG A 389 -11.62 24.13 -10.56
CA ARG A 389 -10.93 22.89 -10.17
C ARG A 389 -10.96 22.66 -8.67
N LYS A 390 -10.69 23.71 -7.90
CA LYS A 390 -10.82 23.68 -6.43
C LYS A 390 -12.26 23.39 -6.01
N GLN A 391 -13.24 24.02 -6.66
CA GLN A 391 -14.64 23.76 -6.35
C GLN A 391 -15.02 22.30 -6.62
N THR A 392 -14.55 21.73 -7.73
CA THR A 392 -14.75 20.30 -8.01
C THR A 392 -14.22 19.41 -6.89
N MET A 393 -12.99 19.66 -6.45
CA MET A 393 -12.39 18.90 -5.35
C MET A 393 -13.14 19.08 -4.02
N LEU A 394 -13.67 20.28 -3.73
CA LEU A 394 -14.43 20.54 -2.52
C LEU A 394 -15.77 19.79 -2.53
N ASP A 395 -16.53 19.84 -3.62
CA ASP A 395 -17.81 19.14 -3.70
C ASP A 395 -17.62 17.62 -3.66
N ASN A 396 -16.56 17.11 -4.29
CA ASN A 396 -16.21 15.69 -4.21
C ASN A 396 -15.80 15.32 -2.78
N ALA A 397 -15.00 16.15 -2.11
CA ALA A 397 -14.64 15.95 -0.71
C ALA A 397 -15.88 15.91 0.21
N ASP A 398 -16.88 16.75 -0.03
CA ASP A 398 -18.14 16.73 0.72
C ASP A 398 -18.92 15.44 0.48
N GLN A 399 -18.98 14.95 -0.76
CA GLN A 399 -19.61 13.67 -1.08
C GLN A 399 -18.86 12.47 -0.48
N LEU A 400 -17.54 12.55 -0.37
CA LEU A 400 -16.70 11.47 0.17
C LEU A 400 -16.82 11.33 1.70
N ILE A 401 -17.14 12.39 2.43
CA ILE A 401 -17.30 12.35 3.90
C ILE A 401 -18.76 12.14 4.34
N GLN A 402 -19.71 12.15 3.41
CA GLN A 402 -21.12 11.88 3.67
C GLN A 402 -21.48 10.43 3.31
N PRO A 403 -22.43 9.80 4.03
CA PRO A 403 -22.96 8.50 3.63
C PRO A 403 -23.54 8.59 2.22
N GLN A 404 -23.03 7.77 1.29
CA GLN A 404 -23.55 7.72 -0.08
C GLN A 404 -24.93 7.04 -0.03
N ILE A 405 -26.02 7.82 -0.10
CA ILE A 405 -27.40 7.31 -0.10
C ILE A 405 -27.63 6.47 -1.37
N GLU A 406 -28.15 5.26 -1.20
CA GLU A 406 -28.58 4.41 -2.29
C GLU A 406 -29.92 4.94 -2.83
N ASP A 407 -29.85 5.74 -3.90
CA ASP A 407 -30.95 5.84 -4.87
C ASP A 407 -31.02 4.56 -5.73
#